data_AF-A0ABD5Z3W6-F1
#
_entry.id   AF-A0ABD5Z3W6-F1
#
_cell.length_a   1.000
_cell.length_b   1.000
_cell.length_c   1.000
_cell.angle_alpha   90.00
_cell.angle_beta   90.00
_cell.angle_gamma   90.00
#
_symmetry.space_group_name_H-M   'P 1'
#
loop_
_entity.id
_entity.type
_entity.pdbx_description
1 polymer ?
#
loop_
_entity_poly.entity_id
_entity_poly.type
_entity_poly.pdbx_seq_one_letter_code
_entity_poly.pdbx_strand_id
1 'polypeptide(L)'
;MTDDWQHEVTDPTIRVLYQAGMGLSPGAIAANLDVYEDLSPDEDAIREALDDLEAQNMARELDGHEGYYRITEHGRDYVKREFGEDVFGYID
;
A
#
# COMPACT_ATOMS: atom_id res chain seq x y z
N MET A 1 -22.48 -1.90 0.89
CA MET A 1 -21.74 -1.47 2.08
C MET A 1 -20.35 -2.00 1.83
N THR A 2 -19.50 -1.21 1.19
CA THR A 2 -18.07 -1.51 1.12
C THR A 2 -17.59 -1.39 2.54
N ASP A 3 -17.12 -2.50 3.08
CA ASP A 3 -16.78 -2.66 4.48
C ASP A 3 -15.66 -1.69 4.89
N ASP A 4 -15.80 -1.04 6.05
CA ASP A 4 -14.79 -0.14 6.60
C ASP A 4 -13.39 -0.78 6.70
N TRP A 5 -13.31 -2.12 6.84
CA TRP A 5 -12.03 -2.84 6.92
C TRP A 5 -11.24 -2.85 5.61
N GLN A 6 -11.89 -2.69 4.44
CA GLN A 6 -11.17 -2.55 3.17
C GLN A 6 -10.36 -1.25 3.18
N HIS A 7 -10.88 -0.17 3.78
CA HIS A 7 -10.09 1.05 4.00
C HIS A 7 -8.99 0.85 5.04
N GLU A 8 -9.22 0.07 6.10
CA GLU A 8 -8.23 -0.18 7.15
C GLU A 8 -6.95 -0.86 6.64
N VAL A 9 -7.00 -1.66 5.57
CA VAL A 9 -5.81 -2.31 4.99
C VAL A 9 -5.33 -1.61 3.71
N THR A 10 -6.24 -1.07 2.90
CA THR A 10 -5.90 -0.44 1.61
C THR A 10 -5.08 0.84 1.78
N ASP A 11 -5.50 1.73 2.68
CA ASP A 11 -4.81 3.01 2.88
C ASP A 11 -3.39 2.80 3.45
N PRO A 12 -3.18 1.95 4.48
CA PRO A 12 -1.83 1.62 4.92
C PRO A 12 -0.99 0.93 3.84
N THR A 13 -1.59 0.04 3.04
CA THR A 13 -0.89 -0.66 1.95
C THR A 13 -0.32 0.32 0.92
N ILE A 14 -1.11 1.29 0.45
CA ILE A 14 -0.60 2.28 -0.52
C ILE A 14 0.44 3.23 0.11
N ARG A 15 0.32 3.54 1.40
CA ARG A 15 1.32 4.34 2.13
C ARG A 15 2.67 3.62 2.20
N VAL A 16 2.68 2.31 2.47
CA VAL A 16 3.90 1.48 2.45
C VAL A 16 4.52 1.45 1.06
N LEU A 17 3.74 1.24 0.00
CA LEU A 17 4.23 1.26 -1.39
C LEU A 17 4.80 2.64 -1.78
N TYR A 18 4.15 3.72 -1.34
CA TYR A 18 4.64 5.09 -1.56
C TYR A 18 6.01 5.32 -0.91
N GLN A 19 6.15 4.91 0.35
CA GLN A 19 7.38 5.07 1.15
C GLN A 19 8.55 4.25 0.61
N ALA A 20 8.30 2.98 0.30
CA ALA A 20 9.34 2.09 -0.20
C ALA A 20 9.94 2.60 -1.52
N GLY A 21 9.13 3.25 -2.36
CA GLY A 21 9.57 3.79 -3.64
C GLY A 21 9.97 2.73 -4.68
N MET A 22 9.83 1.44 -4.35
CA MET A 22 10.19 0.27 -5.16
C MET A 22 9.12 -0.82 -5.09
N GLY A 23 9.28 -1.88 -5.89
CA GLY A 23 8.35 -3.02 -5.89
C GLY A 23 8.44 -3.85 -4.61
N LEU A 24 7.30 -4.19 -4.00
CA LEU A 24 7.20 -5.01 -2.80
C LEU A 24 6.27 -6.21 -3.01
N SER A 25 6.60 -7.34 -2.37
CA SER A 25 5.69 -8.48 -2.30
C SER A 25 4.64 -8.31 -1.20
N PRO A 26 3.49 -9.02 -1.26
CA PRO A 26 2.46 -8.97 -0.21
C PRO A 26 3.02 -9.22 1.19
N GLY A 27 3.90 -10.22 1.36
CA GLY A 27 4.54 -10.49 2.66
C GLY A 27 5.46 -9.37 3.14
N ALA A 28 6.15 -8.66 2.23
CA ALA A 28 6.94 -7.50 2.60
C ALA A 28 6.06 -6.32 3.05
N ILE A 29 4.90 -6.13 2.40
CA ILE A 29 3.93 -5.11 2.81
C ILE A 29 3.39 -5.44 4.20
N ALA A 30 2.92 -6.67 4.43
CA ALA A 30 2.41 -7.13 5.73
C ALA A 30 3.45 -6.91 6.85
N ALA A 31 4.71 -7.25 6.60
CA ALA A 31 5.79 -7.03 7.58
C ALA A 31 6.04 -5.53 7.89
N ASN A 32 5.90 -4.64 6.91
CA ASN A 32 6.04 -3.20 7.15
C ASN A 32 4.84 -2.63 7.92
N LEU A 33 3.63 -3.11 7.64
CA LEU A 33 2.43 -2.71 8.38
C LEU A 33 2.51 -3.13 9.85
N ASP A 34 3.00 -4.35 10.12
CA ASP A 34 3.18 -4.84 11.48
C ASP A 34 4.17 -3.98 12.27
N VAL A 35 5.28 -3.60 11.62
CA VAL A 35 6.37 -2.85 12.27
C VAL A 35 6.04 -1.37 12.46
N TYR A 36 5.42 -0.72 11.48
CA TYR A 36 5.27 0.73 11.47
C TYR A 36 3.86 1.22 11.80
N GLU A 37 2.82 0.44 11.49
CA GLU A 37 1.42 0.84 11.67
C GLU A 37 0.71 0.05 12.77
N ASP A 38 1.41 -0.85 13.49
CA ASP A 38 0.84 -1.77 14.49
C ASP A 38 -0.37 -2.56 13.93
N LEU A 39 -0.31 -2.87 12.63
CA LEU A 39 -1.36 -3.54 11.87
C LEU A 39 -0.81 -4.84 11.30
N SER A 40 -1.39 -5.98 11.68
CA SER A 40 -0.92 -7.31 11.26
C SER A 40 -1.93 -8.03 10.35
N PRO A 41 -2.19 -7.54 9.12
CA PRO A 41 -3.09 -8.20 8.18
C PRO A 41 -2.42 -9.47 7.65
N ASP A 42 -3.24 -10.47 7.29
CA ASP A 42 -2.73 -11.63 6.56
C ASP A 42 -2.46 -11.29 5.09
N GLU A 43 -1.76 -12.19 4.39
CA GLU A 43 -1.40 -11.95 2.99
C GLU A 43 -2.61 -11.88 2.05
N ASP A 44 -3.74 -12.51 2.41
CA ASP A 44 -4.94 -12.52 1.55
C ASP A 44 -5.64 -11.17 1.63
N ALA A 45 -5.73 -10.56 2.81
CA ALA A 45 -6.19 -9.18 2.98
C ALA A 45 -5.31 -8.18 2.22
N ILE A 46 -3.99 -8.41 2.19
CA ILE A 46 -3.07 -7.57 1.40
C ILE A 46 -3.26 -7.77 -0.10
N ARG A 47 -3.50 -8.99 -0.57
CA ARG A 47 -3.81 -9.24 -1.98
C ARG A 47 -5.11 -8.54 -2.39
N GLU A 48 -6.16 -8.63 -1.58
CA GLU A 48 -7.42 -7.93 -1.86
C GLU A 48 -7.22 -6.41 -1.91
N ALA A 49 -6.47 -5.84 -0.96
CA ALA A 49 -6.12 -4.42 -0.99
C ALA A 49 -5.34 -4.04 -2.25
N LEU A 50 -4.40 -4.89 -2.69
CA LEU A 50 -3.63 -4.66 -3.92
C LEU A 50 -4.51 -4.73 -5.18
N ASP A 51 -5.46 -5.67 -5.22
CA ASP A 51 -6.44 -5.79 -6.32
C ASP A 51 -7.33 -4.53 -6.40
N ASP A 52 -7.78 -4.00 -5.25
CA ASP A 52 -8.58 -2.76 -5.19
C ASP A 52 -7.77 -1.53 -5.62
N LEU A 53 -6.49 -1.46 -5.25
CA LEU A 53 -5.58 -0.40 -5.67
C LEU A 53 -5.25 -0.49 -7.16
N GLU A 54 -5.10 -1.70 -7.69
CA GLU A 54 -4.86 -1.92 -9.12
C GLU A 54 -6.09 -1.59 -9.97
N ALA A 55 -7.29 -1.97 -9.52
CA ALA A 55 -8.55 -1.61 -10.16
C ALA A 55 -8.75 -0.09 -10.27
N GLN A 56 -8.17 0.67 -9.36
CA GLN A 56 -8.17 2.13 -9.34
C GLN A 56 -6.92 2.77 -9.98
N ASN A 57 -6.02 1.96 -10.57
CA ASN A 57 -4.75 2.40 -11.15
C ASN A 57 -3.86 3.16 -10.14
N MET A 58 -3.94 2.83 -8.87
CA MET A 58 -3.11 3.41 -7.80
C MET A 58 -1.87 2.57 -7.51
N ALA A 59 -1.97 1.26 -7.64
CA ALA A 59 -0.86 0.32 -7.66
C ALA A 59 -0.89 -0.49 -8.96
N ARG A 60 0.19 -1.23 -9.22
CA ARG A 60 0.25 -2.22 -10.30
C ARG A 60 1.31 -3.26 -10.03
N GLU A 61 1.13 -4.43 -10.58
CA GLU A 61 2.18 -5.44 -10.63
C GLU A 61 3.41 -4.95 -11.43
N LEU A 62 4.60 -5.43 -11.05
CA LEU A 62 5.85 -5.08 -11.69
C LEU A 62 6.11 -6.03 -12.86
N ASP A 63 6.20 -5.47 -14.07
CA ASP A 63 6.44 -6.24 -15.30
C ASP A 63 7.66 -7.17 -15.17
N GLY A 64 7.44 -8.47 -15.40
CA GLY A 64 8.49 -9.50 -15.31
C GLY A 64 8.84 -9.96 -13.89
N HIS A 65 8.09 -9.50 -12.89
CA HIS A 65 8.26 -9.85 -11.47
C HIS A 65 6.90 -10.14 -10.83
N GLU A 66 6.38 -11.34 -11.12
CA GLU A 66 5.10 -11.80 -10.56
C GLU A 66 5.12 -11.74 -9.02
N GLY A 67 4.03 -11.24 -8.44
CA GLY A 67 3.84 -11.07 -7.01
C GLY A 67 4.56 -9.87 -6.39
N TYR A 68 5.04 -8.92 -7.19
CA TYR A 68 5.61 -7.65 -6.72
C TYR A 68 4.82 -6.46 -7.24
N TYR A 69 4.49 -5.53 -6.36
CA TYR A 69 3.65 -4.38 -6.66
C TYR A 69 4.38 -3.08 -6.43
N ARG A 70 4.15 -2.11 -7.31
CA ARG A 70 4.64 -0.74 -7.17
C ARG A 70 3.50 0.25 -7.24
N ILE A 71 3.66 1.36 -6.54
CA ILE A 71 2.75 2.50 -6.68
C ILE A 71 2.87 3.14 -8.07
N THR A 72 1.75 3.56 -8.65
CA THR A 72 1.71 4.31 -9.91
C THR A 72 1.94 5.81 -9.65
N GLU A 73 2.05 6.61 -10.72
CA GLU A 73 2.04 8.07 -10.58
C GLU A 73 0.72 8.57 -9.99
N HIS A 74 -0.41 8.00 -10.43
CA HIS A 74 -1.72 8.33 -9.90
C HIS A 74 -1.86 8.02 -8.41
N GLY A 75 -1.37 6.85 -7.97
CA GLY A 75 -1.34 6.50 -6.54
C GLY A 75 -0.44 7.43 -5.72
N ARG A 76 0.69 7.87 -6.27
CA ARG A 76 1.57 8.85 -5.59
C ARG A 76 0.86 10.19 -5.41
N ASP A 77 0.15 10.66 -6.41
CA ASP A 77 -0.60 11.91 -6.33
C ASP A 77 -1.76 11.81 -5.33
N TYR A 78 -2.45 10.67 -5.31
CA TYR A 78 -3.45 10.36 -4.29
C TYR A 78 -2.85 10.42 -2.88
N VAL A 79 -1.76 9.72 -2.62
CA VAL A 79 -1.15 9.68 -1.28
C VAL A 79 -0.74 11.08 -0.80
N LYS A 80 -0.10 11.87 -1.68
CA LYS A 80 0.29 13.26 -1.36
C LYS A 80 -0.91 14.15 -1.06
N ARG A 81 -2.04 13.94 -1.74
CA ARG A 81 -3.25 14.77 -1.57
C ARG A 81 -4.01 14.40 -0.31
N GLU A 82 -4.20 13.11 -0.04
CA GLU A 82 -5.02 12.64 1.07
C GLU A 82 -4.27 12.62 2.40
N PHE A 83 -2.96 12.29 2.39
CA PHE A 83 -2.17 12.13 3.62
C PHE A 83 -1.11 13.22 3.81
N GLY A 84 -0.94 14.13 2.85
CA GLY A 84 0.03 15.23 2.94
C GLY A 84 1.50 14.75 2.98
N GLU A 85 2.36 15.48 3.69
CA GLU A 85 3.74 15.06 4.00
C GLU A 85 3.84 14.15 5.24
N ASP A 86 2.72 13.85 5.90
CA ASP A 86 2.62 12.92 7.07
C ASP A 86 2.68 11.45 6.64
N VAL A 87 3.67 11.16 5.81
CA VAL A 87 4.09 9.83 5.43
C VAL A 87 5.29 9.49 6.32
N PHE A 88 5.22 8.40 7.10
CA PHE A 88 6.17 8.00 8.14
C PHE A 88 7.63 8.47 7.94
N GLY A 89 8.17 9.19 8.94
CA GLY A 89 9.62 9.40 9.08
C GLY A 89 10.14 10.82 9.30
N TYR A 90 9.32 11.83 9.58
CA TYR A 90 9.86 13.08 10.14
C TYR A 90 10.12 12.90 11.65
N ILE A 91 11.37 12.58 11.98
CA ILE A 91 11.96 12.91 13.29
C ILE A 91 12.55 14.31 13.13
N ASP A 92 12.16 15.25 14.01
CA ASP A 92 12.84 16.54 14.21
C ASP A 92 14.20 16.33 14.89
#